data_AF-A0A9R1TPE3-F1
#
_entry.id   AF-A0A9R1TPE3-F1
#
_cell.length_a   1.000
_cell.length_b   1.000
_cell.length_c   1.000
_cell.angle_alpha   90.00
_cell.angle_beta   90.00
_cell.angle_gamma   90.00
#
_symmetry.space_group_name_H-M   'P 1'
#
loop_
_entity.id
_entity.type
_entity.pdbx_description
1 polymer ?
#
loop_
_entity_poly.entity_id
_entity_poly.type
_entity_poly.pdbx_seq_one_letter_code
_entity_poly.pdbx_strand_id
1 'polypeptide(L)'
;MSVLLAAESGWIISHLNYIKTIYKDIKNKNQEFKFHFYDKLFEINCQFLRDNQFVKAIDGVVDTDNNDKNKQKRKRKLGINSSIFKEIKFVKESFEEIMRGNLRDDFFLRTGIGVGDNNKEARGASGNFFKKSAQKFEEFFGANLRDEPVVVNFKRMEYVFPGNCEFYSHDVGNIEDKLEGKEFDFVLMDPPWWNKFVRRKRERSTESGYKMMHNDELLKIPMDKLLKTNGVVGVWCSNAQSHYSDVIEKIFPNWGIKPVATWYWIKVTRSGHPICNFRYQSVKQPYELIIFGIKIHNEGVKIPDKKILISIPSSVHSHKPPLTEVVRQFLPENPKCLEIFARYLLPNWTSYGLEVLKFQHEWLFT
;
A
#
# COMPACT_ATOMS: atom_id res chain seq x y z
N MET A 1 -6.20 17.41 -0.93
CA MET A 1 -6.90 16.54 0.05
C MET A 1 -6.99 15.15 -0.54
N SER A 2 -6.52 14.14 0.19
CA SER A 2 -6.63 12.75 -0.25
C SER A 2 -7.90 12.09 0.23
N VAL A 3 -8.45 12.47 1.38
CA VAL A 3 -9.76 12.00 1.82
C VAL A 3 -10.85 12.66 0.98
N LEU A 4 -11.57 11.85 0.21
CA LEU A 4 -12.72 12.27 -0.59
C LEU A 4 -14.03 12.17 0.19
N LEU A 5 -14.14 11.14 1.05
CA LEU A 5 -15.29 10.89 1.92
C LEU A 5 -14.81 10.32 3.24
N ALA A 6 -15.39 10.79 4.34
CA ALA A 6 -15.29 10.18 5.66
C ALA A 6 -16.67 9.69 6.09
N ALA A 7 -16.78 8.40 6.40
CA ALA A 7 -17.97 7.74 6.90
C ALA A 7 -17.67 7.06 8.25
N GLU A 8 -18.70 6.63 8.97
CA GLU A 8 -18.50 5.92 10.24
C GLU A 8 -17.67 4.64 10.03
N SER A 9 -17.95 3.88 8.98
CA SER A 9 -17.26 2.60 8.70
C SER A 9 -15.90 2.77 8.00
N GLY A 10 -15.51 3.97 7.56
CA GLY A 10 -14.24 4.15 6.86
C GLY A 10 -14.14 5.39 5.98
N TRP A 11 -13.24 5.35 4.99
CA TRP A 11 -12.90 6.47 4.13
C TRP A 11 -12.82 6.06 2.66
N ILE A 12 -13.19 7.00 1.77
CA ILE A 12 -12.76 6.98 0.38
C ILE A 12 -11.57 7.92 0.27
N ILE A 13 -10.44 7.42 -0.24
CA ILE A 13 -9.22 8.19 -0.40
C ILE A 13 -8.72 8.14 -1.86
N SER A 14 -8.10 9.22 -2.30
CA SER A 14 -7.42 9.34 -3.58
C SER A 14 -5.92 9.45 -3.37
N HIS A 15 -5.24 8.32 -3.57
CA HIS A 15 -3.78 8.26 -3.58
C HIS A 15 -3.19 9.22 -4.62
N LEU A 16 -3.76 9.25 -5.83
CA LEU A 16 -3.32 10.15 -6.88
C LEU A 16 -3.45 11.63 -6.49
N ASN A 17 -4.58 12.03 -5.89
CA ASN A 17 -4.77 13.42 -5.47
C ASN A 17 -3.82 13.79 -4.33
N TYR A 18 -3.52 12.85 -3.42
CA TYR A 18 -2.48 13.07 -2.40
C TYR A 18 -1.15 13.41 -3.06
N ILE A 19 -0.67 12.54 -3.97
CA ILE A 19 0.60 12.72 -4.67
C ILE A 19 0.61 14.04 -5.45
N LYS A 20 -0.43 14.33 -6.23
CA LYS A 20 -0.56 15.60 -6.97
C LYS A 20 -0.55 16.82 -6.04
N THR A 21 -1.07 16.70 -4.81
CA THR A 21 -1.06 17.78 -3.82
C THR A 21 0.34 18.01 -3.26
N ILE A 22 1.04 16.94 -2.83
CA ILE A 22 2.36 17.07 -2.22
C ILE A 22 3.45 17.52 -3.21
N TYR A 23 3.21 17.40 -4.52
CA TYR A 23 4.16 17.73 -5.59
C TYR A 23 3.66 18.82 -6.55
N LYS A 24 2.70 19.66 -6.13
CA LYS A 24 2.02 20.62 -7.02
C LYS A 24 2.95 21.74 -7.55
N ASP A 25 3.85 22.23 -6.71
CA ASP A 25 4.63 23.46 -6.95
C ASP A 25 6.15 23.20 -6.83
N ILE A 26 6.67 22.23 -7.59
CA ILE A 26 8.08 21.85 -7.56
C ILE A 26 8.93 22.92 -8.27
N LYS A 27 9.88 23.54 -7.55
CA LYS A 27 10.81 24.52 -8.12
C LYS A 27 12.12 23.85 -8.55
N ASN A 28 12.59 24.09 -9.78
CA ASN A 28 13.92 23.67 -10.25
C ASN A 28 14.74 24.90 -10.67
N LYS A 29 15.93 25.09 -10.08
CA LYS A 29 17.03 25.99 -10.52
C LYS A 29 16.58 27.26 -11.27
N ASN A 30 15.75 28.09 -10.65
CA ASN A 30 15.32 29.42 -11.11
C ASN A 30 14.20 29.49 -12.17
N GLN A 31 13.48 28.40 -12.46
CA GLN A 31 12.25 28.41 -13.26
C GLN A 31 11.13 27.61 -12.56
N GLU A 32 9.93 28.18 -12.48
CA GLU A 32 8.74 27.46 -11.97
C GLU A 32 8.25 26.48 -13.04
N PHE A 33 8.45 25.18 -12.80
CA PHE A 33 7.86 24.13 -13.62
C PHE A 33 6.70 23.49 -12.85
N LYS A 34 5.51 23.44 -13.46
CA LYS A 34 4.40 22.65 -12.94
C LYS A 34 4.61 21.19 -13.34
N PHE A 35 5.40 20.48 -12.55
CA PHE A 35 5.56 19.05 -12.71
C PHE A 35 4.24 18.33 -12.42
N HIS A 36 3.83 17.43 -13.30
CA HIS A 36 2.63 16.62 -13.12
C HIS A 36 2.98 15.17 -12.84
N PHE A 37 2.43 14.64 -11.75
CA PHE A 37 2.61 13.23 -11.46
C PHE A 37 2.00 12.36 -12.57
N TYR A 38 2.74 11.34 -13.00
CA TYR A 38 2.38 10.41 -14.06
C TYR A 38 1.17 9.53 -13.66
N ASP A 39 -0.03 10.05 -13.91
CA ASP A 39 -1.30 9.50 -13.43
C ASP A 39 -1.75 8.22 -14.12
N LYS A 40 -1.13 7.87 -15.25
CA LYS A 40 -1.34 6.60 -15.98
C LYS A 40 -1.14 5.37 -15.10
N LEU A 41 -0.36 5.48 -14.02
CA LEU A 41 -0.23 4.42 -13.02
C LEU A 41 -1.57 4.07 -12.33
N PHE A 42 -2.54 4.98 -12.28
CA PHE A 42 -3.83 4.83 -11.62
C PHE A 42 -4.99 4.61 -12.60
N GLU A 43 -4.71 4.36 -13.89
CA GLU A 43 -5.72 4.07 -14.90
C GLU A 43 -6.23 2.63 -14.86
N ILE A 44 -6.82 2.28 -13.72
CA ILE A 44 -7.42 0.97 -13.45
C ILE A 44 -8.88 1.00 -13.92
N ASN A 45 -9.11 0.67 -15.19
CA ASN A 45 -10.41 0.77 -15.83
C ASN A 45 -11.27 -0.51 -15.70
N CYS A 46 -10.65 -1.68 -15.50
CA CYS A 46 -11.36 -2.96 -15.39
C CYS A 46 -10.80 -3.89 -14.32
N GLN A 47 -11.54 -4.96 -14.00
CA GLN A 47 -11.09 -5.99 -13.07
C GLN A 47 -9.75 -6.62 -13.52
N PHE A 48 -8.94 -7.04 -12.55
CA PHE A 48 -7.66 -7.72 -12.81
C PHE A 48 -7.87 -9.16 -13.27
N LEU A 49 -7.82 -9.35 -14.59
CA LEU A 49 -7.86 -10.63 -15.27
C LEU A 49 -6.46 -11.02 -15.77
N ARG A 50 -6.12 -12.31 -15.70
CA ARG A 50 -4.96 -12.84 -16.43
C ARG A 50 -5.24 -12.80 -17.93
N ASP A 51 -4.21 -12.68 -18.77
CA ASP A 51 -4.40 -12.56 -20.23
C ASP A 51 -5.25 -13.69 -20.82
N ASN A 52 -5.07 -14.93 -20.35
CA ASN A 52 -5.92 -16.05 -20.78
C ASN A 52 -7.36 -16.00 -20.25
N GLN A 53 -7.62 -15.33 -19.13
CA GLN A 53 -8.97 -15.10 -18.61
C GLN A 53 -9.62 -13.92 -19.34
N PHE A 54 -8.81 -12.95 -19.73
CA PHE A 54 -9.22 -11.79 -20.51
C PHE A 54 -9.67 -12.19 -21.91
N VAL A 55 -8.86 -12.96 -22.65
CA VAL A 55 -9.22 -13.51 -23.96
C VAL A 55 -10.55 -14.27 -23.89
N LYS A 56 -10.69 -15.17 -22.90
CA LYS A 56 -11.94 -15.93 -22.69
C LYS A 56 -13.15 -15.05 -22.32
N ALA A 57 -12.94 -13.94 -21.63
CA ALA A 57 -14.00 -12.99 -21.27
C ALA A 57 -14.45 -12.15 -22.46
N ILE A 58 -13.53 -11.80 -23.38
CA ILE A 58 -13.86 -11.15 -24.66
C ILE A 58 -14.60 -12.11 -25.58
N ASP A 59 -14.16 -13.37 -25.65
CA ASP A 59 -14.75 -14.39 -26.53
C ASP A 59 -16.16 -14.85 -26.07
N GLY A 60 -16.72 -14.26 -25.01
CA GLY A 60 -18.05 -14.60 -24.49
C GLY A 60 -18.14 -15.97 -23.79
N VAL A 61 -17.00 -16.64 -23.56
CA VAL A 61 -16.96 -18.03 -23.01
C VAL A 61 -16.92 -18.05 -21.47
N VAL A 62 -17.03 -16.90 -20.81
CA VAL A 62 -17.05 -16.84 -19.34
C VAL A 62 -18.36 -16.25 -18.84
N ASP A 63 -19.30 -17.15 -18.59
CA ASP A 63 -20.25 -17.01 -17.51
C ASP A 63 -19.43 -16.99 -16.19
N THR A 64 -19.23 -15.81 -15.61
CA THR A 64 -18.33 -15.61 -14.46
C THR A 64 -18.76 -16.38 -13.22
N ASP A 65 -19.98 -16.91 -13.21
CA ASP A 65 -20.57 -17.69 -12.13
C ASP A 65 -20.46 -19.21 -12.32
N ASN A 66 -20.34 -19.71 -13.56
CA ASN A 66 -20.46 -21.16 -13.83
C ASN A 66 -19.14 -21.97 -13.73
N ASN A 67 -17.98 -21.29 -13.66
CA ASN A 67 -16.69 -21.98 -13.46
C ASN A 67 -16.50 -22.54 -12.02
N ASP A 68 -17.44 -22.27 -11.11
CA ASP A 68 -17.42 -22.79 -9.74
C ASP A 68 -17.82 -24.27 -9.65
N LYS A 69 -18.70 -24.77 -10.53
CA LYS A 69 -19.21 -26.16 -10.45
C LYS A 69 -18.14 -27.23 -10.73
N ASN A 70 -17.22 -26.97 -11.66
CA ASN A 70 -16.17 -27.94 -12.00
C ASN A 70 -14.96 -27.91 -11.05
N LYS A 71 -14.75 -26.80 -10.30
CA LYS A 71 -13.78 -26.75 -9.18
C LYS A 71 -14.37 -27.25 -7.86
N GLN A 72 -15.70 -27.23 -7.68
CA GLN A 72 -16.40 -27.74 -6.50
C GLN A 72 -16.08 -29.21 -6.19
N LYS A 73 -15.90 -30.07 -7.20
CA LYS A 73 -15.58 -31.50 -6.98
C LYS A 73 -14.16 -31.75 -6.47
N ARG A 74 -13.16 -30.93 -6.84
CA ARG A 74 -11.75 -31.15 -6.45
C ARG A 74 -11.31 -30.42 -5.18
N LYS A 75 -12.07 -29.43 -4.69
CA LYS A 75 -11.69 -28.60 -3.53
C LYS A 75 -12.54 -28.78 -2.27
N ARG A 76 -13.53 -29.68 -2.29
CA ARG A 76 -14.42 -30.02 -1.15
C ARG A 76 -13.71 -30.53 0.13
N LYS A 77 -12.37 -30.45 0.21
CA LYS A 77 -11.55 -30.97 1.33
C LYS A 77 -10.85 -29.90 2.19
N LEU A 78 -10.99 -28.60 1.90
CA LEU A 78 -10.45 -27.55 2.76
C LEU A 78 -11.59 -26.94 3.57
N GLY A 79 -11.72 -27.33 4.84
CA GLY A 79 -12.59 -26.66 5.80
C GLY A 79 -12.22 -25.18 5.86
N ILE A 80 -13.05 -24.33 5.27
CA ILE A 80 -12.87 -22.89 5.33
C ILE A 80 -13.13 -22.48 6.78
N ASN A 81 -12.13 -21.88 7.41
CA ASN A 81 -12.24 -21.36 8.77
C ASN A 81 -13.40 -20.35 8.82
N SER A 82 -14.34 -20.55 9.75
CA SER A 82 -15.54 -19.71 9.90
C SER A 82 -15.21 -18.23 10.13
N SER A 83 -14.01 -17.93 10.67
CA SER A 83 -13.52 -16.57 10.87
C SER A 83 -13.29 -15.81 9.56
N ILE A 84 -12.62 -16.43 8.58
CA ILE A 84 -12.31 -15.81 7.27
C ILE A 84 -13.61 -15.49 6.52
N PHE A 85 -14.61 -16.37 6.61
CA PHE A 85 -15.91 -16.13 6.02
C PHE A 85 -16.58 -14.88 6.60
N LYS A 86 -16.57 -14.74 7.94
CA LYS A 86 -17.14 -13.58 8.63
C LYS A 86 -16.40 -12.29 8.26
N GLU A 87 -15.08 -12.33 8.13
CA GLU A 87 -14.26 -11.20 7.69
C GLU A 87 -14.64 -10.75 6.27
N ILE A 88 -14.61 -11.66 5.29
CA ILE A 88 -14.97 -11.33 3.90
C ILE A 88 -16.39 -10.75 3.83
N LYS A 89 -17.34 -11.33 4.59
CA LYS A 89 -18.72 -10.85 4.65
C LYS A 89 -18.77 -9.43 5.22
N PHE A 90 -18.12 -9.19 6.35
CA PHE A 90 -18.06 -7.87 6.98
C PHE A 90 -17.47 -6.81 6.04
N VAL A 91 -16.34 -7.09 5.40
CA VAL A 91 -15.68 -6.15 4.49
C VAL A 91 -16.57 -5.85 3.28
N LYS A 92 -17.25 -6.87 2.73
CA LYS A 92 -18.17 -6.70 1.62
C LYS A 92 -19.37 -5.82 2.00
N GLU A 93 -20.01 -6.10 3.13
CA GLU A 93 -21.19 -5.35 3.58
C GLU A 93 -20.83 -3.89 3.90
N SER A 94 -19.69 -3.66 4.57
CA SER A 94 -19.18 -2.31 4.88
C SER A 94 -18.82 -1.53 3.62
N PHE A 95 -18.22 -2.20 2.61
CA PHE A 95 -17.97 -1.60 1.30
C PHE A 95 -19.26 -1.19 0.60
N GLU A 96 -20.25 -2.08 0.57
CA GLU A 96 -21.53 -1.83 -0.06
C GLU A 96 -22.25 -0.68 0.63
N GLU A 97 -22.14 -0.56 1.96
CA GLU A 97 -22.67 0.55 2.76
C GLU A 97 -22.03 1.91 2.40
N ILE A 98 -20.70 2.00 2.39
CA ILE A 98 -19.98 3.23 2.02
C ILE A 98 -20.30 3.64 0.57
N MET A 99 -20.54 2.66 -0.30
CA MET A 99 -20.77 2.87 -1.73
C MET A 99 -22.26 2.96 -2.11
N ARG A 100 -23.18 3.13 -1.14
CA ARG A 100 -24.63 3.27 -1.40
C ARG A 100 -24.97 4.60 -2.08
N GLY A 101 -26.10 4.61 -2.79
CA GLY A 101 -26.63 5.82 -3.45
C GLY A 101 -25.77 6.29 -4.62
N ASN A 102 -25.72 7.60 -4.82
CA ASN A 102 -25.03 8.23 -5.96
C ASN A 102 -23.52 8.44 -5.70
N LEU A 103 -22.98 8.06 -4.54
CA LEU A 103 -21.57 8.28 -4.17
C LEU A 103 -20.58 7.70 -5.19
N ARG A 104 -20.97 6.63 -5.89
CA ARG A 104 -20.17 6.09 -6.99
C ARG A 104 -20.02 7.08 -8.13
N ASP A 105 -21.10 7.75 -8.51
CA ASP A 105 -21.08 8.74 -9.59
C ASP A 105 -20.44 10.06 -9.16
N ASP A 106 -20.47 10.38 -7.86
CA ASP A 106 -19.90 11.61 -7.32
C ASP A 106 -18.36 11.57 -7.27
N PHE A 107 -17.77 10.41 -6.97
CA PHE A 107 -16.32 10.26 -6.77
C PHE A 107 -15.60 9.41 -7.81
N PHE A 108 -16.32 8.63 -8.61
CA PHE A 108 -15.74 7.73 -9.61
C PHE A 108 -16.31 8.01 -10.99
N LEU A 109 -15.54 7.70 -12.02
CA LEU A 109 -15.95 7.93 -13.40
C LEU A 109 -17.03 6.94 -13.81
N ARG A 110 -18.03 7.45 -14.54
CA ARG A 110 -19.02 6.65 -15.25
C ARG A 110 -18.41 5.97 -16.47
N THR A 111 -17.53 4.99 -16.23
CA THR A 111 -17.08 4.05 -17.24
C THR A 111 -17.80 2.73 -17.01
N GLY A 112 -18.38 2.13 -18.05
CA GLY A 112 -19.12 0.86 -17.94
C GLY A 112 -18.30 -0.24 -17.26
N ILE A 113 -19.00 -1.25 -16.70
CA ILE A 113 -18.40 -2.48 -16.15
C ILE A 113 -17.88 -3.32 -17.32
N GLY A 114 -16.82 -2.85 -17.97
CA GLY A 114 -16.31 -3.43 -19.21
C GLY A 114 -15.11 -4.34 -18.98
N VAL A 115 -15.01 -5.36 -19.81
CA VAL A 115 -13.76 -6.08 -20.12
C VAL A 115 -12.97 -5.16 -21.06
N GLY A 116 -12.51 -4.01 -20.56
CA GLY A 116 -11.77 -3.00 -21.32
C GLY A 116 -10.45 -3.54 -21.89
N ASP A 117 -9.46 -2.72 -22.20
CA ASP A 117 -8.16 -3.17 -22.72
C ASP A 117 -7.27 -4.00 -21.75
N ASN A 118 -7.85 -4.61 -20.71
CA ASN A 118 -7.18 -5.26 -19.59
C ASN A 118 -6.20 -4.34 -18.84
N ASN A 119 -6.58 -3.07 -18.67
CA ASN A 119 -5.75 -2.02 -18.07
C ASN A 119 -4.42 -1.86 -18.83
N LYS A 120 -4.44 -1.89 -20.18
CA LYS A 120 -3.23 -1.90 -21.02
C LYS A 120 -2.34 -0.70 -20.73
N GLU A 121 -2.94 0.48 -20.62
CA GLU A 121 -2.23 1.73 -20.36
C GLU A 121 -1.50 1.69 -19.00
N ALA A 122 -2.23 1.35 -17.93
CA ALA A 122 -1.66 1.17 -16.59
C ALA A 122 -0.60 0.07 -16.54
N ARG A 123 -0.76 -1.04 -17.27
CA ARG A 123 0.25 -2.11 -17.37
C ARG A 123 1.50 -1.63 -18.09
N GLY A 124 1.34 -0.88 -19.18
CA GLY A 124 2.45 -0.27 -19.91
C GLY A 124 3.21 0.73 -19.05
N ALA A 125 2.48 1.60 -18.33
CA ALA A 125 3.02 2.55 -17.38
C ALA A 125 3.83 1.86 -16.27
N SER A 126 3.29 0.78 -15.68
CA SER A 126 3.99 -0.04 -14.68
C SER A 126 5.26 -0.70 -15.25
N GLY A 127 5.20 -1.20 -16.49
CA GLY A 127 6.37 -1.76 -17.18
C GLY A 127 7.48 -0.73 -17.40
N ASN A 128 7.12 0.49 -17.84
CA ASN A 128 8.06 1.60 -18.01
C ASN A 128 8.64 2.06 -16.67
N PHE A 129 7.82 2.11 -15.62
CA PHE A 129 8.27 2.42 -14.26
C PHE A 129 9.41 1.49 -13.83
N PHE A 130 9.28 0.17 -13.98
CA PHE A 130 10.34 -0.76 -13.56
C PHE A 130 11.63 -0.59 -14.37
N LYS A 131 11.52 -0.35 -15.68
CA LYS A 131 12.68 -0.10 -16.54
C LYS A 131 13.42 1.19 -16.15
N LYS A 132 12.68 2.26 -15.85
CA LYS A 132 13.22 3.58 -15.50
C LYS A 132 13.76 3.63 -14.07
N SER A 133 13.13 2.92 -13.13
CA SER A 133 13.50 2.90 -11.70
C SER A 133 14.35 1.69 -11.28
N ALA A 134 14.97 0.99 -12.24
CA ALA A 134 15.76 -0.23 -11.99
C ALA A 134 17.05 0.03 -11.20
N GLN A 135 17.45 1.30 -11.02
CA GLN A 135 18.68 1.66 -10.33
C GLN A 135 18.70 1.13 -8.90
N LYS A 136 19.80 0.46 -8.55
CA LYS A 136 20.10 0.09 -7.17
C LYS A 136 20.88 1.22 -6.53
N PHE A 137 20.53 1.49 -5.28
CA PHE A 137 21.21 2.45 -4.46
C PHE A 137 22.27 1.75 -3.61
N GLU A 138 23.39 2.45 -3.39
CA GLU A 138 24.28 2.12 -2.26
C GLU A 138 23.63 2.62 -0.98
N GLU A 139 24.22 2.31 0.18
CA GLU A 139 23.68 2.81 1.43
C GLU A 139 23.95 4.32 1.59
N PHE A 140 22.92 5.11 1.89
CA PHE A 140 23.05 6.54 2.14
C PHE A 140 21.89 7.12 2.95
N PHE A 141 22.09 8.32 3.47
CA PHE A 141 21.09 9.15 4.13
C PHE A 141 20.81 10.40 3.27
N GLY A 142 19.55 10.81 3.21
CA GLY A 142 19.13 12.03 2.56
C GLY A 142 17.97 12.69 3.28
N ALA A 143 17.79 13.98 3.07
CA ALA A 143 16.70 14.74 3.64
C ALA A 143 16.34 15.95 2.77
N ASN A 144 15.11 16.42 2.90
CA ASN A 144 14.68 17.75 2.51
C ASN A 144 14.09 18.43 3.73
N LEU A 145 14.80 19.43 4.26
CA LEU A 145 14.38 20.19 5.45
C LEU A 145 13.55 21.44 5.10
N ARG A 146 13.22 21.64 3.83
CA ARG A 146 12.36 22.73 3.38
C ARG A 146 10.91 22.29 3.42
N ASP A 147 9.99 23.24 3.60
CA ASP A 147 8.56 22.98 3.56
C ASP A 147 8.07 22.66 2.14
N GLU A 148 8.77 23.13 1.11
CA GLU A 148 8.46 22.85 -0.28
C GLU A 148 9.19 21.63 -0.88
N PRO A 149 8.58 20.98 -1.89
CA PRO A 149 9.26 19.95 -2.67
C PRO A 149 10.48 20.49 -3.43
N VAL A 150 11.51 19.65 -3.57
CA VAL A 150 12.76 20.00 -4.26
C VAL A 150 13.15 18.96 -5.30
N VAL A 151 13.79 19.43 -6.38
CA VAL A 151 14.48 18.57 -7.35
C VAL A 151 15.95 18.44 -6.94
N VAL A 152 16.42 17.21 -6.75
CA VAL A 152 17.79 16.89 -6.36
C VAL A 152 18.44 16.06 -7.45
N ASN A 153 19.61 16.49 -7.92
CA ASN A 153 20.43 15.68 -8.79
C ASN A 153 21.25 14.69 -7.95
N PHE A 154 21.08 13.40 -8.21
CA PHE A 154 21.78 12.34 -7.53
C PHE A 154 22.15 11.23 -8.52
N LYS A 155 23.42 10.81 -8.54
CA LYS A 155 23.94 9.78 -9.46
C LYS A 155 23.52 9.98 -10.94
N ARG A 156 23.55 11.23 -11.42
CA ARG A 156 23.21 11.66 -12.81
C ARG A 156 21.73 11.56 -13.17
N MET A 157 20.86 11.30 -12.21
CA MET A 157 19.40 11.34 -12.38
C MET A 157 18.84 12.46 -11.50
N GLU A 158 17.67 12.99 -11.85
CA GLU A 158 16.94 13.90 -10.96
C GLU A 158 15.88 13.14 -10.17
N TYR A 159 15.75 13.51 -8.90
CA TYR A 159 14.76 12.99 -7.98
C TYR A 159 13.96 14.12 -7.35
N VAL A 160 12.70 13.86 -7.07
CA VAL A 160 11.79 14.81 -6.44
C VAL A 160 11.51 14.39 -5.01
N PHE A 161 11.92 15.23 -4.07
CA PHE A 161 11.70 15.01 -2.63
C PHE A 161 10.57 15.90 -2.13
N PRO A 162 9.62 15.38 -1.34
CA PRO A 162 8.59 16.19 -0.72
C PRO A 162 9.20 17.10 0.36
N GLY A 163 8.44 18.09 0.82
CA GLY A 163 8.86 18.93 1.95
C GLY A 163 9.03 18.13 3.24
N ASN A 164 9.95 18.55 4.11
CA ASN A 164 10.17 18.01 5.45
C ASN A 164 10.28 16.48 5.51
N CYS A 165 11.06 15.86 4.63
CA CYS A 165 11.27 14.42 4.65
C CYS A 165 12.70 14.07 5.05
N GLU A 166 12.86 12.97 5.77
CA GLU A 166 14.16 12.33 6.02
C GLU A 166 14.10 10.90 5.51
N PHE A 167 15.20 10.38 4.98
CA PHE A 167 15.19 9.01 4.50
C PHE A 167 16.55 8.32 4.53
N TYR A 168 16.49 7.00 4.71
CA TYR A 168 17.64 6.13 4.86
C TYR A 168 17.51 5.01 3.83
N SER A 169 18.40 5.02 2.84
CA SER A 169 18.60 3.86 1.97
C SER A 169 19.60 2.94 2.64
N HIS A 170 19.14 2.03 3.49
CA HIS A 170 19.99 1.10 4.24
C HIS A 170 19.26 -0.23 4.41
N ASP A 171 20.01 -1.31 4.67
CA ASP A 171 19.41 -2.57 5.08
C ASP A 171 18.73 -2.41 6.44
N VAL A 172 17.56 -3.04 6.62
CA VAL A 172 16.79 -2.94 7.87
C VAL A 172 17.53 -3.57 9.06
N GLY A 173 18.49 -4.47 8.81
CA GLY A 173 19.37 -4.99 9.86
C GLY A 173 20.20 -3.91 10.55
N ASN A 174 20.41 -2.76 9.90
CA ASN A 174 21.17 -1.63 10.44
C ASN A 174 20.27 -0.55 11.08
N ILE A 175 18.96 -0.79 11.19
CA ILE A 175 17.99 0.26 11.58
C ILE A 175 18.23 0.81 12.99
N GLU A 176 18.71 -0.05 13.91
CA GLU A 176 19.02 0.33 15.28
C GLU A 176 20.09 1.41 15.33
N ASP A 177 21.23 1.16 14.67
CA ASP A 177 22.36 2.09 14.63
C ASP A 177 22.02 3.38 13.90
N LYS A 178 21.25 3.31 12.81
CA LYS A 178 20.94 4.47 11.96
C LYS A 178 19.87 5.39 12.54
N LEU A 179 18.98 4.85 13.37
CA LEU A 179 17.92 5.60 14.03
C LEU A 179 18.15 5.70 15.55
N GLU A 180 19.39 5.55 16.00
CA GLU A 180 19.75 5.65 17.41
C GLU A 180 19.21 6.96 18.03
N GLY A 181 18.52 6.83 19.17
CA GLY A 181 17.91 7.95 19.89
C GLY A 181 16.65 8.55 19.25
N LYS A 182 16.16 8.02 18.11
CA LYS A 182 14.90 8.45 17.50
C LYS A 182 13.75 7.52 17.93
N GLU A 183 12.69 8.12 18.47
CA GLU A 183 11.42 7.45 18.75
C GLU A 183 10.27 8.08 17.97
N PHE A 184 9.31 7.26 17.57
CA PHE A 184 8.20 7.61 16.68
C PHE A 184 6.84 7.42 17.35
N ASP A 185 5.91 8.32 17.05
CA ASP A 185 4.50 8.24 17.46
C ASP A 185 3.74 7.23 16.58
N PHE A 186 4.16 7.09 15.32
CA PHE A 186 3.60 6.11 14.40
C PHE A 186 4.68 5.44 13.56
N VAL A 187 4.67 4.11 13.53
CA VAL A 187 5.53 3.30 12.66
C VAL A 187 4.64 2.51 11.69
N LEU A 188 4.78 2.75 10.39
CA LEU A 188 4.10 1.99 9.35
C LEU A 188 5.09 1.04 8.66
N MET A 189 4.67 -0.19 8.41
CA MET A 189 5.52 -1.20 7.78
C MET A 189 4.78 -1.85 6.60
N ASP A 190 5.46 -2.01 5.46
CA ASP A 190 5.03 -2.91 4.37
C ASP A 190 6.09 -3.98 4.15
N PRO A 191 6.18 -4.99 5.05
CA PRO A 191 7.25 -5.97 5.00
C PRO A 191 7.28 -6.70 3.65
N PRO A 192 8.48 -7.01 3.11
CA PRO A 192 8.63 -7.79 1.90
C PRO A 192 8.37 -9.27 2.18
N TRP A 193 7.13 -9.58 2.54
CA TRP A 193 6.69 -10.91 2.96
C TRP A 193 7.14 -11.99 1.99
N TRP A 194 7.52 -13.14 2.54
CA TRP A 194 7.81 -14.31 1.72
C TRP A 194 6.56 -14.71 0.91
N ASN A 195 6.67 -14.61 -0.42
CA ASN A 195 5.56 -14.85 -1.34
C ASN A 195 6.03 -15.60 -2.60
N LYS A 196 5.52 -16.82 -2.79
CA LYS A 196 5.85 -17.69 -3.94
C LYS A 196 5.55 -17.05 -5.30
N PHE A 197 4.61 -16.11 -5.40
CA PHE A 197 4.31 -15.39 -6.64
C PHE A 197 5.35 -14.31 -6.93
N VAL A 198 5.70 -13.51 -5.92
CA VAL A 198 6.75 -12.48 -6.04
C VAL A 198 8.08 -13.13 -6.39
N ARG A 199 8.40 -14.28 -5.78
CA ARG A 199 9.57 -15.09 -6.14
C ARG A 199 9.62 -15.44 -7.61
N ARG A 200 8.55 -16.04 -8.13
CA ARG A 200 8.43 -16.43 -9.55
C ARG A 200 8.48 -15.22 -10.51
N LYS A 201 7.99 -14.06 -10.06
CA LYS A 201 8.07 -12.83 -10.84
C LYS A 201 9.51 -12.32 -10.90
N ARG A 202 10.22 -12.31 -9.77
CA ARG A 202 11.65 -11.98 -9.68
C ARG A 202 12.54 -12.95 -10.46
N GLU A 203 12.22 -14.24 -10.46
CA GLU A 203 12.89 -15.27 -11.29
C GLU A 203 12.77 -14.96 -12.80
N ARG A 204 11.66 -14.33 -13.23
CA ARG A 204 11.43 -13.97 -14.65
C ARG A 204 11.97 -12.59 -15.01
N SER A 205 11.90 -11.63 -14.08
CA SER A 205 12.41 -10.27 -14.25
C SER A 205 12.78 -9.73 -12.86
N THR A 206 14.10 -9.67 -12.63
CA THR A 206 14.70 -9.24 -11.36
C THR A 206 14.28 -7.83 -10.95
N GLU A 207 14.05 -6.95 -11.93
CA GLU A 207 13.62 -5.56 -11.73
C GLU A 207 12.16 -5.43 -11.28
N SER A 208 11.33 -6.43 -11.58
CA SER A 208 9.88 -6.38 -11.39
C SER A 208 9.39 -7.01 -10.08
N GLY A 209 10.29 -7.45 -9.20
CA GLY A 209 10.00 -8.01 -7.88
C GLY A 209 11.08 -7.68 -6.85
N TYR A 210 10.69 -7.53 -5.58
CA TYR A 210 11.60 -7.15 -4.49
C TYR A 210 12.33 -8.37 -3.88
N LYS A 211 13.46 -8.13 -3.19
CA LYS A 211 14.13 -9.16 -2.36
C LYS A 211 13.21 -9.45 -1.18
N MET A 212 12.70 -10.68 -1.09
CA MET A 212 11.87 -11.08 0.05
C MET A 212 12.75 -11.31 1.28
N MET A 213 12.16 -11.06 2.44
CA MET A 213 12.79 -11.24 3.75
C MET A 213 12.21 -12.50 4.42
N HIS A 214 13.04 -13.23 5.15
CA HIS A 214 12.53 -14.28 6.04
C HIS A 214 11.91 -13.62 7.26
N ASN A 215 10.78 -14.16 7.75
CA ASN A 215 10.07 -13.55 8.87
C ASN A 215 10.94 -13.40 10.14
N ASP A 216 11.92 -14.28 10.33
CA ASP A 216 12.86 -14.21 11.46
C ASP A 216 13.75 -12.95 11.43
N GLU A 217 13.99 -12.38 10.25
CA GLU A 217 14.72 -11.11 10.11
C GLU A 217 13.84 -9.93 10.55
N LEU A 218 12.51 -10.01 10.38
CA LEU A 218 11.59 -8.98 10.87
C LEU A 218 11.59 -8.90 12.40
N LEU A 219 11.75 -10.04 13.09
CA LEU A 219 11.80 -10.09 14.55
C LEU A 219 12.97 -9.30 15.14
N LYS A 220 14.03 -9.07 14.37
CA LYS A 220 15.24 -8.34 14.81
C LYS A 220 15.05 -6.82 14.82
N ILE A 221 13.96 -6.30 14.27
CA ILE A 221 13.69 -4.86 14.29
C ILE A 221 13.42 -4.44 15.75
N PRO A 222 14.17 -3.47 16.31
CA PRO A 222 14.07 -3.07 17.71
C PRO A 222 12.88 -2.13 17.92
N MET A 223 11.67 -2.63 17.69
CA MET A 223 10.44 -1.84 17.74
C MET A 223 10.18 -1.23 19.13
N ASP A 224 10.65 -1.87 20.20
CA ASP A 224 10.59 -1.36 21.57
C ASP A 224 11.37 -0.04 21.73
N LYS A 225 12.50 0.11 21.02
CA LYS A 225 13.34 1.31 20.98
C LYS A 225 12.86 2.36 19.99
N LEU A 226 12.24 1.94 18.88
CA LEU A 226 11.77 2.85 17.83
C LEU A 226 10.40 3.46 18.16
N LEU A 227 9.55 2.76 18.91
CA LEU A 227 8.19 3.20 19.20
C LEU A 227 8.15 3.94 20.53
N LYS A 228 7.55 5.14 20.57
CA LYS A 228 7.31 5.86 21.83
C LYS A 228 6.39 5.06 22.76
N THR A 229 6.34 5.42 24.04
CA THR A 229 5.41 4.82 25.03
C THR A 229 3.97 4.77 24.55
N ASN A 230 3.48 5.88 23.99
CA ASN A 230 2.14 5.99 23.42
C ASN A 230 2.10 5.78 21.90
N GLY A 231 3.14 5.19 21.31
CA GLY A 231 3.22 5.00 19.87
C GLY A 231 2.31 3.88 19.34
N VAL A 232 2.00 3.95 18.05
CA VAL A 232 1.23 2.96 17.30
C VAL A 232 2.10 2.34 16.20
N VAL A 233 2.03 1.02 16.02
CA VAL A 233 2.59 0.35 14.85
C VAL A 233 1.47 -0.14 13.94
N GLY A 234 1.59 0.09 12.63
CA GLY A 234 0.72 -0.45 11.60
C GLY A 234 1.51 -1.34 10.64
N VAL A 235 1.00 -2.54 10.36
CA VAL A 235 1.66 -3.50 9.46
C VAL A 235 0.72 -3.87 8.31
N TRP A 236 1.13 -3.58 7.07
CA TRP A 236 0.44 -4.03 5.88
C TRP A 236 0.61 -5.54 5.68
N CYS A 237 -0.51 -6.23 5.49
CA CYS A 237 -0.56 -7.66 5.23
C CYS A 237 -1.37 -7.94 3.95
N SER A 238 -0.90 -8.92 3.16
CA SER A 238 -1.74 -9.48 2.10
C SER A 238 -2.85 -10.37 2.72
N ASN A 239 -3.82 -10.81 1.92
CA ASN A 239 -4.84 -11.78 2.37
C ASN A 239 -4.29 -13.19 2.68
N ALA A 240 -2.98 -13.41 2.66
CA ALA A 240 -2.40 -14.68 3.06
C ALA A 240 -2.49 -14.82 4.58
N GLN A 241 -3.25 -15.82 5.05
CA GLN A 241 -3.44 -16.10 6.48
C GLN A 241 -2.12 -16.26 7.24
N SER A 242 -1.07 -16.77 6.59
CA SER A 242 0.25 -16.86 7.18
C SER A 242 0.80 -15.51 7.61
N HIS A 243 0.62 -14.45 6.81
CA HIS A 243 1.12 -13.10 7.17
C HIS A 243 0.39 -12.57 8.39
N TYR A 244 -0.93 -12.73 8.43
CA TYR A 244 -1.73 -12.37 9.61
C TYR A 244 -1.26 -13.12 10.86
N SER A 245 -1.17 -14.46 10.80
CA SER A 245 -0.72 -15.28 11.93
C SER A 245 0.70 -14.94 12.35
N ASP A 246 1.63 -14.71 11.41
CA ASP A 246 3.00 -14.32 11.76
C ASP A 246 3.04 -12.96 12.48
N VAL A 247 2.21 -11.99 12.09
CA VAL A 247 2.10 -10.71 12.81
C VAL A 247 1.58 -10.90 14.23
N ILE A 248 0.44 -11.58 14.37
CA ILE A 248 -0.28 -11.69 15.65
C ILE A 248 0.42 -12.65 16.63
N GLU A 249 0.95 -13.77 16.14
CA GLU A 249 1.44 -14.86 16.99
C GLU A 249 2.95 -14.79 17.24
N LYS A 250 3.71 -14.04 16.43
CA LYS A 250 5.17 -13.98 16.53
C LYS A 250 5.73 -12.57 16.61
N ILE A 251 5.45 -11.73 15.60
CA ILE A 251 6.09 -10.42 15.45
C ILE A 251 5.66 -9.47 16.58
N PHE A 252 4.35 -9.28 16.77
CA PHE A 252 3.85 -8.40 17.82
C PHE A 252 4.25 -8.86 19.24
N PRO A 253 4.09 -10.14 19.61
CA PRO A 253 4.57 -10.63 20.89
C PRO A 253 6.07 -10.40 21.12
N ASN A 254 6.92 -10.66 20.12
CA ASN A 254 8.36 -10.44 20.21
C ASN A 254 8.72 -8.96 20.44
N TRP A 255 7.93 -8.03 19.91
CA TRP A 255 8.11 -6.59 20.10
C TRP A 255 7.43 -6.03 21.36
N GLY A 256 6.77 -6.86 22.18
CA GLY A 256 6.00 -6.36 23.31
C GLY A 256 4.77 -5.52 22.90
N ILE A 257 4.20 -5.83 21.74
CA ILE A 257 3.06 -5.16 21.14
C ILE A 257 1.80 -6.02 21.29
N LYS A 258 0.68 -5.41 21.67
CA LYS A 258 -0.65 -6.02 21.60
C LYS A 258 -1.41 -5.53 20.36
N PRO A 259 -2.07 -6.40 19.60
CA PRO A 259 -2.94 -5.98 18.49
C PRO A 259 -4.18 -5.26 19.03
N VAL A 260 -4.62 -4.20 18.35
CA VAL A 260 -5.77 -3.38 18.79
C VAL A 260 -6.81 -3.11 17.70
N ALA A 261 -6.42 -3.13 16.43
CA ALA A 261 -7.34 -2.88 15.33
C ALA A 261 -6.85 -3.53 14.03
N THR A 262 -7.78 -3.85 13.14
CA THR A 262 -7.50 -4.23 11.75
C THR A 262 -8.31 -3.37 10.80
N TRP A 263 -7.65 -2.72 9.86
CA TRP A 263 -8.28 -1.97 8.76
C TRP A 263 -8.16 -2.73 7.44
N TYR A 264 -9.06 -2.44 6.51
CA TYR A 264 -9.17 -3.13 5.23
C TYR A 264 -9.09 -2.14 4.07
N TRP A 265 -8.01 -2.19 3.28
CA TRP A 265 -7.87 -1.40 2.08
C TRP A 265 -8.47 -2.11 0.87
N ILE A 266 -9.66 -1.69 0.47
CA ILE A 266 -10.38 -2.18 -0.70
C ILE A 266 -9.93 -1.42 -1.95
N LYS A 267 -9.52 -2.19 -2.94
CA LYS A 267 -9.04 -1.72 -4.24
C LYS A 267 -10.19 -1.71 -5.24
N VAL A 268 -10.43 -0.55 -5.83
CA VAL A 268 -11.48 -0.34 -6.82
C VAL A 268 -10.93 0.14 -8.16
N THR A 269 -11.71 -0.03 -9.23
CA THR A 269 -11.47 0.60 -10.53
C THR A 269 -11.78 2.09 -10.47
N ARG A 270 -11.47 2.81 -11.55
CA ARG A 270 -11.88 4.21 -11.76
C ARG A 270 -13.40 4.42 -11.79
N SER A 271 -14.18 3.35 -11.92
CA SER A 271 -15.64 3.34 -11.78
C SER A 271 -16.15 2.86 -10.43
N GLY A 272 -15.27 2.75 -9.42
CA GLY A 272 -15.67 2.37 -8.06
C GLY A 272 -16.04 0.90 -7.89
N HIS A 273 -15.76 0.04 -8.87
CA HIS A 273 -16.02 -1.39 -8.77
C HIS A 273 -14.82 -2.13 -8.19
N PRO A 274 -14.98 -3.15 -7.33
CA PRO A 274 -13.86 -3.95 -6.85
C PRO A 274 -13.02 -4.52 -8.00
N ILE A 275 -11.68 -4.46 -7.89
CA ILE A 275 -10.77 -4.97 -8.93
C ILE A 275 -10.85 -6.49 -9.13
N CYS A 276 -11.52 -7.21 -8.23
CA CYS A 276 -11.97 -8.58 -8.41
C CYS A 276 -13.13 -8.87 -7.46
N ASN A 277 -13.96 -9.87 -7.79
CA ASN A 277 -15.08 -10.25 -6.93
C ASN A 277 -14.61 -10.72 -5.55
N PHE A 278 -15.39 -10.40 -4.51
CA PHE A 278 -15.29 -11.03 -3.20
C PHE A 278 -15.58 -12.53 -3.34
N ARG A 279 -14.66 -13.38 -2.88
CA ARG A 279 -14.76 -14.84 -3.07
C ARG A 279 -14.53 -15.58 -1.77
N TYR A 280 -15.61 -16.06 -1.14
CA TYR A 280 -15.54 -16.75 0.16
C TYR A 280 -14.60 -17.97 0.19
N GLN A 281 -14.39 -18.65 -0.96
CA GLN A 281 -13.49 -19.81 -1.05
C GLN A 281 -12.12 -19.50 -1.68
N SER A 282 -11.72 -18.23 -1.76
CA SER A 282 -10.45 -17.82 -2.35
C SER A 282 -9.62 -16.95 -1.42
N VAL A 283 -8.30 -17.08 -1.55
CA VAL A 283 -7.33 -16.15 -0.92
C VAL A 283 -7.28 -14.82 -1.68
N LYS A 284 -7.67 -14.79 -2.97
CA LYS A 284 -7.69 -13.54 -3.74
C LYS A 284 -8.95 -12.75 -3.39
N GLN A 285 -8.78 -11.70 -2.59
CA GLN A 285 -9.80 -10.69 -2.30
C GLN A 285 -9.44 -9.35 -2.94
N PRO A 286 -10.42 -8.44 -3.13
CA PRO A 286 -10.17 -7.08 -3.62
C PRO A 286 -9.56 -6.17 -2.56
N TYR A 287 -9.19 -6.67 -1.39
CA TYR A 287 -8.65 -5.86 -0.30
C TYR A 287 -7.30 -6.36 0.22
N GLU A 288 -6.62 -5.54 1.02
CA GLU A 288 -5.45 -5.89 1.84
C GLU A 288 -5.69 -5.41 3.27
N LEU A 289 -4.92 -5.94 4.23
CA LEU A 289 -5.09 -5.67 5.65
C LEU A 289 -4.04 -4.68 6.15
N ILE A 290 -4.41 -3.87 7.14
CA ILE A 290 -3.47 -3.17 8.01
C ILE A 290 -3.76 -3.60 9.43
N ILE A 291 -2.80 -4.24 10.08
CA ILE A 291 -2.92 -4.67 11.48
C ILE A 291 -2.25 -3.62 12.34
N PHE A 292 -2.98 -3.04 13.28
CA PHE A 292 -2.48 -2.06 14.22
C PHE A 292 -2.21 -2.69 15.57
N GLY A 293 -1.11 -2.27 16.18
CA GLY A 293 -0.72 -2.65 17.53
C GLY A 293 -0.16 -1.48 18.32
N ILE A 294 -0.21 -1.60 19.64
CA ILE A 294 0.39 -0.65 20.59
C ILE A 294 1.20 -1.42 21.64
N LYS A 295 2.10 -0.76 22.36
CA LYS A 295 2.81 -1.38 23.50
C LYS A 295 1.81 -1.98 24.51
N ILE A 296 2.13 -3.13 25.11
CA ILE A 296 1.21 -3.85 26.01
C ILE A 296 0.65 -2.97 27.14
N HIS A 297 1.48 -2.09 27.70
CA HIS A 297 1.13 -1.17 28.79
C HIS A 297 0.61 0.21 28.33
N ASN A 298 0.34 0.38 27.03
CA ASN A 298 -0.28 1.60 26.52
C ASN A 298 -1.81 1.50 26.64
N GLU A 299 -2.42 2.51 27.28
CA GLU A 299 -3.87 2.70 27.41
C GLU A 299 -4.36 4.02 26.77
N GLY A 300 -3.44 4.89 26.35
CA GLY A 300 -3.75 6.25 25.92
C GLY A 300 -4.24 6.37 24.48
N VAL A 301 -3.83 5.45 23.59
CA VAL A 301 -4.16 5.53 22.16
C VAL A 301 -5.25 4.55 21.76
N LYS A 302 -6.29 5.09 21.09
CA LYS A 302 -7.44 4.32 20.59
C LYS A 302 -7.50 4.39 19.07
N ILE A 303 -7.01 3.35 18.42
CA ILE A 303 -7.24 3.13 16.99
C ILE A 303 -8.56 2.37 16.84
N PRO A 304 -9.53 2.87 16.05
CA PRO A 304 -10.79 2.18 15.91
C PRO A 304 -10.62 0.91 15.07
N ASP A 305 -11.26 -0.19 15.49
CA ASP A 305 -11.20 -1.45 14.76
C ASP A 305 -12.12 -1.43 13.52
N LYS A 306 -11.85 -2.34 12.58
CA LYS A 306 -12.71 -2.67 11.44
C LYS A 306 -13.06 -1.52 10.50
N LYS A 307 -12.12 -0.61 10.25
CA LYS A 307 -12.31 0.47 9.27
C LYS A 307 -11.99 0.04 7.85
N ILE A 308 -12.72 0.62 6.90
CA ILE A 308 -12.53 0.41 5.46
C ILE A 308 -11.80 1.61 4.84
N LEU A 309 -10.82 1.35 4.00
CA LEU A 309 -10.18 2.34 3.12
C LEU A 309 -10.50 1.96 1.68
N ILE A 310 -11.09 2.86 0.91
CA ILE A 310 -11.41 2.60 -0.50
C ILE A 310 -10.55 3.50 -1.36
N SER A 311 -9.80 2.92 -2.31
CA SER A 311 -9.06 3.72 -3.28
C SER A 311 -8.82 2.97 -4.59
N ILE A 312 -8.53 3.74 -5.63
CA ILE A 312 -7.96 3.19 -6.87
C ILE A 312 -6.51 2.80 -6.57
N PRO A 313 -6.08 1.55 -6.83
CA PRO A 313 -4.71 1.14 -6.59
C PRO A 313 -3.79 1.67 -7.69
N SER A 314 -2.52 1.83 -7.36
CA SER A 314 -1.47 1.97 -8.37
C SER A 314 -1.25 0.62 -9.07
N SER A 315 -0.98 0.68 -10.37
CA SER A 315 -0.57 -0.46 -11.20
C SER A 315 0.84 -0.96 -10.89
N VAL A 316 1.65 -0.14 -10.20
CA VAL A 316 2.89 -0.59 -9.57
C VAL A 316 2.54 -1.33 -8.29
N HIS A 317 2.88 -2.61 -8.24
CA HIS A 317 2.71 -3.44 -7.04
C HIS A 317 3.45 -2.87 -5.82
N SER A 318 2.89 -3.11 -4.63
CA SER A 318 3.40 -2.58 -3.35
C SER A 318 3.61 -1.07 -3.36
N HIS A 319 2.64 -0.34 -3.93
CA HIS A 319 2.51 1.12 -3.84
C HIS A 319 1.20 1.41 -3.11
N LYS A 320 1.25 1.30 -1.78
CA LYS A 320 0.11 1.47 -0.87
C LYS A 320 -0.29 2.95 -0.80
N PRO A 321 -1.58 3.26 -0.56
CA PRO A 321 -1.99 4.64 -0.37
C PRO A 321 -1.41 5.20 0.94
N PRO A 322 -1.02 6.49 0.96
CA PRO A 322 -0.61 7.18 2.17
C PRO A 322 -1.72 7.16 3.20
N LEU A 323 -1.38 6.84 4.44
CA LEU A 323 -2.33 6.80 5.57
C LEU A 323 -2.28 8.08 6.41
N THR A 324 -1.44 9.05 6.07
CA THR A 324 -1.15 10.25 6.87
C THR A 324 -2.42 10.98 7.30
N GLU A 325 -3.30 11.33 6.35
CA GLU A 325 -4.52 12.11 6.66
C GLU A 325 -5.50 11.32 7.55
N VAL A 326 -5.63 10.01 7.34
CA VAL A 326 -6.62 9.16 8.07
C VAL A 326 -6.13 8.70 9.44
N VAL A 327 -4.82 8.51 9.62
CA VAL A 327 -4.25 8.08 10.92
C VAL A 327 -4.00 9.28 11.84
N ARG A 328 -3.71 10.47 11.30
CA ARG A 328 -3.39 11.68 12.08
C ARG A 328 -4.42 12.02 13.15
N GLN A 329 -5.70 11.77 12.90
CA GLN A 329 -6.78 12.05 13.86
C GLN A 329 -6.72 11.20 15.15
N PHE A 330 -5.90 10.14 15.16
CA PHE A 330 -5.71 9.25 16.32
C PHE A 330 -4.30 9.39 16.94
N LEU A 331 -3.51 10.34 16.45
CA LEU A 331 -2.13 10.58 16.86
C LEU A 331 -2.02 11.95 17.54
N PRO A 332 -0.93 12.20 18.29
CA PRO A 332 -0.66 13.53 18.85
C PRO A 332 -0.51 14.59 17.74
N GLU A 333 -0.55 15.86 18.15
CA GLU A 333 -0.23 16.96 17.25
C GLU A 333 1.22 16.83 16.74
N ASN A 334 1.41 17.00 15.43
CA ASN A 334 2.70 16.87 14.74
C ASN A 334 3.44 15.55 15.06
N PRO A 335 2.85 14.39 14.74
CA PRO A 335 3.41 13.10 15.09
C PRO A 335 4.72 12.83 14.34
N LYS A 336 5.70 12.25 15.03
CA LYS A 336 6.89 11.69 14.37
C LYS A 336 6.53 10.36 13.74
N CYS A 337 6.58 10.29 12.42
CA CYS A 337 6.20 9.10 11.66
C CYS A 337 7.42 8.43 11.02
N LEU A 338 7.47 7.10 11.09
CA LEU A 338 8.46 6.26 10.41
C LEU A 338 7.76 5.29 9.46
N GLU A 339 8.23 5.21 8.21
CA GLU A 339 7.88 4.12 7.30
C GLU A 339 9.06 3.17 7.13
N ILE A 340 8.90 1.89 7.51
CA ILE A 340 9.91 0.85 7.32
C ILE A 340 9.56 0.02 6.08
N PHE A 341 10.59 -0.30 5.29
CA PHE A 341 10.47 -0.85 3.93
C PHE A 341 9.87 0.14 2.93
N ALA A 342 10.07 1.43 3.19
CA ALA A 342 9.58 2.51 2.35
C ALA A 342 10.14 2.41 0.92
N ARG A 343 9.29 2.78 -0.04
CA ARG A 343 9.64 2.85 -1.47
C ARG A 343 9.47 4.24 -2.06
N TYR A 344 8.80 5.12 -1.32
CA TYR A 344 8.48 6.47 -1.69
C TYR A 344 8.52 7.36 -0.45
N LEU A 345 8.64 8.66 -0.67
CA LEU A 345 8.77 9.64 0.40
C LEU A 345 7.43 10.33 0.69
N LEU A 346 7.19 10.60 1.96
CA LEU A 346 6.05 11.35 2.46
C LEU A 346 6.51 12.61 3.20
N PRO A 347 5.78 13.74 3.10
CA PRO A 347 6.11 14.94 3.88
C PRO A 347 5.96 14.69 5.38
N ASN A 348 6.91 15.16 6.18
CA ASN A 348 6.98 14.99 7.65
C ASN A 348 7.18 13.55 8.13
N TRP A 349 7.74 12.68 7.27
CA TRP A 349 8.04 11.30 7.61
C TRP A 349 9.54 11.02 7.53
N THR A 350 10.01 10.12 8.39
CA THR A 350 11.25 9.39 8.17
C THR A 350 10.93 8.12 7.38
N SER A 351 11.61 7.90 6.26
CA SER A 351 11.43 6.72 5.39
C SER A 351 12.69 5.85 5.42
N TYR A 352 12.54 4.55 5.67
CA TYR A 352 13.66 3.62 5.79
C TYR A 352 13.49 2.43 4.84
N GLY A 353 14.44 2.19 3.94
CA GLY A 353 14.45 0.98 3.12
C GLY A 353 15.38 1.02 1.91
N LEU A 354 15.72 -0.15 1.38
CA LEU A 354 16.62 -0.30 0.24
C LEU A 354 16.08 0.32 -1.06
N GLU A 355 14.77 0.48 -1.19
CA GLU A 355 14.11 1.07 -2.36
C GLU A 355 13.52 2.46 -2.07
N VAL A 356 13.98 3.17 -1.03
CA VAL A 356 13.32 4.38 -0.52
C VAL A 356 13.09 5.51 -1.55
N LEU A 357 13.91 5.57 -2.62
CA LEU A 357 13.75 6.54 -3.71
C LEU A 357 13.04 6.00 -4.96
N LYS A 358 12.43 4.80 -4.92
CA LYS A 358 11.87 4.13 -6.11
C LYS A 358 10.82 4.97 -6.84
N PHE A 359 9.97 5.68 -6.10
CA PHE A 359 8.93 6.56 -6.66
C PHE A 359 9.34 8.04 -6.72
N GLN A 360 10.61 8.36 -6.49
CA GLN A 360 11.08 9.74 -6.50
C GLN A 360 11.76 10.13 -7.81
N HIS A 361 11.92 9.21 -8.76
CA HIS A 361 12.56 9.50 -10.02
C HIS A 361 11.78 10.54 -10.84
N GLU A 362 12.46 11.54 -11.40
CA GLU A 362 11.88 12.63 -12.21
C GLU A 362 10.88 12.17 -13.29
N TRP A 363 11.04 10.99 -13.90
CA TRP A 363 10.13 10.51 -14.95
C TRP A 363 8.68 10.32 -14.45
N LEU A 364 8.48 10.21 -13.14
CA LEU A 364 7.15 10.18 -12.53
C LEU A 364 6.52 11.57 -12.39
N PHE A 365 7.29 12.63 -12.62
CA PHE A 365 6.94 14.03 -12.45
C PHE A 365 7.27 14.71 -13.77
N THR A 366 6.35 14.68 -14.73
CA THR A 366 6.57 15.17 -16.11
C THR A 366 5.74 16.39 -16.43
#